data_AF-A0A9D9LX68-F1
#
_entry.id   AF-A0A9D9LX68-F1
#
_cell.length_a   1.000
_cell.length_b   1.000
_cell.length_c   1.000
_cell.angle_alpha   90.00
_cell.angle_beta   90.00
_cell.angle_gamma   90.00
#
_symmetry.space_group_name_H-M   'P 1'
#
loop_
_entity.id
_entity.type
_entity.pdbx_description
1 polymer ?
#
loop_
_entity_poly.entity_id
_entity_poly.type
_entity_poly.pdbx_seq_one_letter_code
_entity_poly.pdbx_strand_id
1 'polypeptide(L)'
;MSVFKDKVLLITGGTGSFGNAVLNRFLRTDIGEIRIFSRDEKKQDDMRHDFQARMPEVANKIKFYIGDVRNKSTLKYAMKGVDYVFHAAALKQVPSCEFFPMEAVKTNVIDTDNTLDAAIDAGVKCVICLSTDKAAYPINAMGITKAIEEKIAVAKSRLSGNTKICCTRYGNVMCSRGSVIPLWIDQIRKGNPITLTEPKMTRFIMSLEEAVDLVLFAFEHGQNGDILVQKAPACTIQTQAEAVCELFGGKKEEIKVIGIRHGEKMYETLLTKEECAKAEDMGNFYRVPADNRDLNYDKYFKEGDTKRATIEEFNSDNTRRLNLEETKAKIASLTYIQNELAGIPNLV
;
A
#
# COMPACT_ATOMS: atom_id res chain seq x y z
N MET A 1 16.32 -21.94 10.94
CA MET A 1 14.89 -21.78 11.31
C MET A 1 14.37 -20.56 10.58
N SER A 2 13.12 -20.56 10.10
CA SER A 2 12.57 -19.39 9.40
C SER A 2 12.52 -18.18 10.33
N VAL A 3 12.67 -16.98 9.76
CA VAL A 3 12.62 -15.70 10.48
C VAL A 3 11.26 -15.45 11.15
N PHE A 4 10.22 -16.19 10.76
CA PHE A 4 8.87 -16.08 11.29
C PHE A 4 8.54 -17.09 12.40
N LYS A 5 9.39 -18.09 12.63
CA LYS A 5 9.10 -19.16 13.59
C LYS A 5 8.79 -18.61 14.99
N ASP A 6 7.62 -18.96 15.52
CA ASP A 6 7.14 -18.56 16.85
C ASP A 6 7.08 -17.03 17.05
N LYS A 7 6.98 -16.27 15.95
CA LYS A 7 6.89 -14.80 15.96
C LYS A 7 5.45 -14.32 15.99
N VAL A 8 5.28 -13.12 16.52
CA VAL A 8 4.00 -12.41 16.53
C VAL A 8 4.03 -11.25 15.54
N LEU A 9 3.14 -11.28 14.55
CA LEU A 9 2.92 -10.19 13.59
C LEU A 9 1.66 -9.39 13.97
N LEU A 10 1.77 -8.08 14.06
CA LEU A 10 0.63 -7.17 14.18
C LEU A 10 0.35 -6.47 12.85
N ILE A 11 -0.92 -6.46 12.43
CA ILE A 11 -1.38 -5.74 11.24
C ILE A 11 -2.40 -4.69 11.66
N THR A 12 -1.99 -3.43 11.70
CA THR A 12 -2.94 -2.32 11.90
C THR A 12 -3.71 -2.06 10.61
N GLY A 13 -5.01 -1.76 10.71
CA GLY A 13 -5.87 -1.74 9.52
C GLY A 13 -6.05 -3.14 8.91
N GLY A 14 -5.85 -4.20 9.71
CA GLY A 14 -5.75 -5.58 9.25
C GLY A 14 -7.03 -6.17 8.65
N THR A 15 -8.18 -5.51 8.81
CA THR A 15 -9.43 -5.91 8.14
C THR A 15 -9.59 -5.35 6.73
N GLY A 16 -8.62 -4.58 6.23
CA GLY A 16 -8.60 -4.16 4.83
C GLY A 16 -8.08 -5.25 3.89
N SER A 17 -8.21 -5.02 2.58
CA SER A 17 -7.75 -5.98 1.55
C SER A 17 -6.29 -6.40 1.76
N PHE A 18 -5.39 -5.48 2.09
CA PHE A 18 -3.99 -5.79 2.38
C PHE A 18 -3.84 -6.81 3.52
N GLY A 19 -4.55 -6.65 4.63
CA GLY A 19 -4.50 -7.60 5.74
C GLY A 19 -5.01 -8.99 5.35
N ASN A 20 -6.07 -9.07 4.55
CA ASN A 20 -6.56 -10.33 3.97
C ASN A 20 -5.49 -11.03 3.11
N ALA A 21 -4.78 -10.29 2.26
CA ALA A 21 -3.70 -10.85 1.45
C ALA A 21 -2.50 -11.32 2.29
N VAL A 22 -2.13 -10.55 3.32
CA VAL A 22 -1.10 -10.97 4.29
C VAL A 22 -1.52 -12.25 5.00
N LEU A 23 -2.77 -12.38 5.46
CA LEU A 23 -3.25 -13.61 6.11
C LEU A 23 -3.16 -14.83 5.18
N ASN A 24 -3.64 -14.71 3.95
CA ASN A 24 -3.57 -15.81 2.96
C ASN A 24 -2.13 -16.29 2.70
N ARG A 25 -1.14 -15.39 2.83
CA ARG A 25 0.28 -15.70 2.67
C ARG A 25 0.91 -16.26 3.95
N PHE A 26 0.74 -15.56 5.07
CA PHE A 26 1.46 -15.83 6.32
C PHE A 26 0.91 -17.03 7.09
N LEU A 27 -0.38 -17.36 6.97
CA LEU A 27 -0.95 -18.51 7.66
C LEU A 27 -0.31 -19.84 7.23
N ARG A 28 0.21 -19.89 6.00
CA ARG A 28 0.94 -21.02 5.41
C ARG A 28 2.40 -21.12 5.87
N THR A 29 2.87 -20.18 6.69
CA THR A 29 4.24 -20.15 7.24
C THR A 29 4.27 -20.72 8.67
N ASP A 30 5.46 -20.80 9.26
CA ASP A 30 5.67 -21.20 10.65
C ASP A 30 5.49 -20.06 11.67
N ILE A 31 4.83 -18.96 11.26
CA ILE A 31 4.45 -17.87 12.17
C ILE A 31 3.56 -18.37 13.32
N GLY A 32 3.84 -17.88 14.53
CA GLY A 32 3.15 -18.31 15.74
C GLY A 32 1.79 -17.62 15.91
N GLU A 33 1.74 -16.30 15.70
CA GLU A 33 0.52 -15.51 15.89
C GLU A 33 0.44 -14.34 14.90
N ILE A 34 -0.76 -14.06 14.40
CA ILE A 34 -1.07 -12.87 13.60
C ILE A 34 -2.21 -12.10 14.27
N ARG A 35 -1.94 -10.86 14.67
CA ARG A 35 -2.91 -9.95 15.30
C ARG A 35 -3.51 -9.03 14.26
N ILE A 36 -4.82 -9.11 14.09
CA ILE A 36 -5.62 -8.20 13.28
C ILE A 36 -6.11 -7.07 14.18
N PHE A 37 -5.58 -5.86 13.96
CA PHE A 37 -5.94 -4.68 14.74
C PHE A 37 -6.74 -3.70 13.90
N SER A 38 -8.00 -3.48 14.28
CA SER A 38 -8.88 -2.51 13.65
C SER A 38 -10.08 -2.18 14.56
N ARG A 39 -10.91 -1.24 14.12
CA ARG A 39 -12.11 -0.77 14.84
C ARG A 39 -13.39 -1.52 14.46
N ASP A 40 -13.36 -2.26 13.36
CA ASP A 40 -14.56 -2.78 12.70
C ASP A 40 -14.81 -4.22 13.16
N GLU A 41 -15.55 -4.37 14.24
CA GLU A 41 -15.87 -5.66 14.85
C GLU A 41 -16.57 -6.62 13.89
N LYS A 42 -17.45 -6.10 13.02
CA LYS A 42 -18.14 -6.90 12.01
C LYS A 42 -17.15 -7.50 11.02
N LYS A 43 -16.26 -6.69 10.45
CA LYS A 43 -15.24 -7.23 9.53
C LYS A 43 -14.29 -8.21 10.21
N GLN A 44 -13.96 -8.00 11.48
CA GLN A 44 -13.15 -8.96 12.23
C GLN A 44 -13.90 -10.28 12.41
N ASP A 45 -15.20 -10.24 12.68
CA ASP A 45 -16.04 -11.42 12.83
C ASP A 45 -16.23 -12.18 11.50
N ASP A 46 -16.54 -11.45 10.42
CA ASP A 46 -16.66 -11.99 9.06
C ASP A 46 -15.33 -12.68 8.66
N MET A 47 -14.20 -12.02 8.87
CA MET A 47 -12.86 -12.56 8.61
C MET A 47 -12.56 -13.80 9.46
N ARG A 48 -12.97 -13.80 10.74
CA ARG A 48 -12.77 -14.94 11.64
C ARG A 48 -13.49 -16.18 11.13
N HIS A 49 -14.77 -16.07 10.84
CA HIS A 49 -15.59 -17.18 10.37
C HIS A 49 -15.11 -17.70 9.00
N ASP A 50 -14.74 -16.78 8.10
CA ASP A 50 -14.22 -17.15 6.79
C ASP A 50 -12.91 -17.96 6.88
N PHE A 51 -11.91 -17.50 7.63
CA PHE A 51 -10.66 -18.24 7.79
C PHE A 51 -10.82 -19.54 8.60
N GLN A 52 -11.75 -19.60 9.56
CA GLN A 52 -12.10 -20.85 10.24
C GLN A 52 -12.71 -21.88 9.30
N ALA A 53 -13.53 -21.46 8.34
CA ALA A 53 -14.12 -22.34 7.35
C ALA A 53 -13.11 -22.78 6.27
N ARG A 54 -12.29 -21.84 5.76
CA ARG A 54 -11.34 -22.10 4.65
C ARG A 54 -10.03 -22.75 5.08
N MET A 55 -9.54 -22.46 6.28
CA MET A 55 -8.19 -22.87 6.76
C MET A 55 -8.22 -23.28 8.26
N PRO A 56 -9.09 -24.22 8.68
CA PRO A 56 -9.31 -24.57 10.08
C PRO A 56 -8.04 -24.98 10.84
N GLU A 57 -7.07 -25.58 10.13
CA GLU A 57 -5.82 -26.10 10.67
C GLU A 57 -4.82 -25.01 11.11
N VAL A 58 -4.98 -23.78 10.63
CA VAL A 58 -4.12 -22.63 10.98
C VAL A 58 -4.90 -21.41 11.48
N ALA A 59 -6.23 -21.43 11.42
CA ALA A 59 -7.07 -20.30 11.84
C ALA A 59 -6.84 -19.89 13.31
N ASN A 60 -6.40 -20.81 14.17
CA ASN A 60 -6.07 -20.54 15.57
C ASN A 60 -4.90 -19.55 15.76
N LYS A 61 -4.04 -19.36 14.73
CA LYS A 61 -2.96 -18.36 14.71
C LYS A 61 -3.48 -16.93 14.65
N ILE A 62 -4.72 -16.71 14.19
CA ILE A 62 -5.30 -15.38 14.03
C ILE A 62 -5.89 -14.91 15.36
N LYS A 63 -5.52 -13.70 15.81
CA LYS A 63 -6.11 -13.04 16.96
C LYS A 63 -6.69 -11.69 16.54
N PHE A 64 -7.88 -11.39 17.02
CA PHE A 64 -8.61 -10.18 16.67
C PHE A 64 -8.55 -9.18 17.84
N TYR A 65 -8.01 -8.00 17.58
CA TYR A 65 -7.84 -6.94 18.56
C TYR A 65 -8.68 -5.73 18.12
N ILE A 66 -9.65 -5.36 18.96
CA ILE A 66 -10.40 -4.12 18.80
C ILE A 66 -9.57 -2.97 19.34
N GLY A 67 -9.36 -1.96 18.52
CA GLY A 67 -8.67 -0.75 18.93
C GLY A 67 -8.59 0.29 17.82
N ASP A 68 -8.14 1.48 18.20
CA ASP A 68 -7.93 2.60 17.29
C ASP A 68 -6.47 3.03 17.36
N VAL A 69 -5.84 3.21 16.20
CA VAL A 69 -4.47 3.74 16.11
C VAL A 69 -4.39 5.18 16.67
N ARG A 70 -5.54 5.88 16.79
CA ARG A 70 -5.71 7.15 17.52
C ARG A 70 -5.56 7.05 19.03
N ASN A 71 -5.65 5.84 19.58
CA ASN A 71 -5.61 5.61 21.02
C ASN A 71 -4.36 4.81 21.41
N LYS A 72 -3.36 5.53 21.92
CA LYS A 72 -2.09 4.97 22.41
C LYS A 72 -2.26 3.80 23.37
N SER A 73 -3.28 3.82 24.25
CA SER A 73 -3.50 2.73 25.21
C SER A 73 -3.92 1.43 24.52
N THR A 74 -4.76 1.52 23.48
CA THR A 74 -5.16 0.33 22.72
C THR A 74 -4.01 -0.22 21.88
N LEU A 75 -3.17 0.65 21.31
CA LEU A 75 -1.94 0.28 20.63
C LEU A 75 -0.98 -0.45 21.58
N LYS A 76 -0.71 0.12 22.76
CA LYS A 76 0.19 -0.48 23.75
C LYS A 76 -0.24 -1.89 24.15
N TYR A 77 -1.54 -2.11 24.32
CA TYR A 77 -2.08 -3.44 24.60
C TYR A 77 -1.83 -4.41 23.43
N ALA A 78 -2.17 -4.00 22.20
CA ALA A 78 -1.99 -4.83 21.01
C ALA A 78 -0.51 -5.10 20.65
N MET A 79 0.42 -4.23 21.08
CA MET A 79 1.85 -4.32 20.79
C MET A 79 2.62 -5.26 21.74
N LYS A 80 2.04 -5.65 22.88
CA LYS A 80 2.74 -6.46 23.89
C LYS A 80 3.18 -7.82 23.33
N GLY A 81 4.48 -8.06 23.27
CA GLY A 81 5.06 -9.32 22.74
C GLY A 81 5.00 -9.43 21.22
N VAL A 82 4.77 -8.34 20.50
CA VAL A 82 4.83 -8.29 19.03
C VAL A 82 6.29 -8.26 18.58
N ASP A 83 6.64 -9.11 17.60
CA ASP A 83 7.96 -9.06 16.97
C ASP A 83 7.97 -8.14 15.75
N TYR A 84 6.90 -8.15 14.95
CA TYR A 84 6.81 -7.44 13.67
C TYR A 84 5.50 -6.67 13.51
N VAL A 85 5.54 -5.51 12.87
CA VAL A 85 4.35 -4.68 12.59
C VAL A 85 4.27 -4.36 11.11
N PHE A 86 3.13 -4.64 10.49
CA PHE A 86 2.75 -4.06 9.21
C PHE A 86 1.69 -2.98 9.45
N HIS A 87 2.08 -1.72 9.23
CA HIS A 87 1.23 -0.57 9.47
C HIS A 87 0.43 -0.20 8.21
N ALA A 88 -0.79 -0.74 8.10
CA ALA A 88 -1.69 -0.53 6.97
C ALA A 88 -2.94 0.31 7.33
N ALA A 89 -3.07 0.78 8.58
CA ALA A 89 -4.15 1.67 8.97
C ALA A 89 -3.97 3.04 8.30
N ALA A 90 -4.97 3.47 7.52
CA ALA A 90 -4.93 4.76 6.83
C ALA A 90 -6.33 5.24 6.44
N LEU A 91 -6.49 6.56 6.35
CA LEU A 91 -7.52 7.17 5.49
C LEU A 91 -6.92 7.35 4.09
N LYS A 92 -7.46 6.61 3.13
CA LYS A 92 -6.87 6.48 1.79
C LYS A 92 -7.74 6.98 0.63
N GLN A 93 -8.94 7.47 0.92
CA GLN A 93 -9.85 7.98 -0.12
C GLN A 93 -9.60 9.46 -0.35
N VAL A 94 -9.21 9.84 -1.57
CA VAL A 94 -8.86 11.23 -1.92
C VAL A 94 -9.98 12.21 -1.55
N PRO A 95 -11.25 12.02 -1.97
CA PRO A 95 -12.30 12.99 -1.65
C PRO A 95 -12.53 13.16 -0.15
N SER A 96 -12.53 12.05 0.61
CA SER A 96 -12.71 12.11 2.06
C SER A 96 -11.58 12.85 2.75
N CYS A 97 -10.33 12.68 2.28
CA CYS A 97 -9.19 13.40 2.85
C CYS A 97 -9.20 14.88 2.46
N GLU A 98 -9.67 15.23 1.27
CA GLU A 98 -9.84 16.64 0.85
C GLU A 98 -10.90 17.37 1.67
N PHE A 99 -12.05 16.74 1.93
CA PHE A 99 -13.11 17.36 2.72
C PHE A 99 -12.85 17.32 4.23
N PHE A 100 -12.09 16.32 4.70
CA PHE A 100 -11.76 16.14 6.12
C PHE A 100 -10.25 16.01 6.33
N PRO A 101 -9.45 17.03 5.99
CA PRO A 101 -7.99 16.94 6.01
C PRO A 101 -7.45 16.71 7.42
N MET A 102 -8.10 17.26 8.46
CA MET A 102 -7.72 16.99 9.85
C MET A 102 -7.94 15.53 10.26
N GLU A 103 -8.91 14.84 9.65
CA GLU A 103 -9.09 13.40 9.90
C GLU A 103 -7.98 12.58 9.23
N ALA A 104 -7.54 13.00 8.04
CA ALA A 104 -6.38 12.41 7.36
C ALA A 104 -5.08 12.67 8.16
N VAL A 105 -4.88 13.88 8.72
CA VAL A 105 -3.76 14.18 9.61
C VAL A 105 -3.78 13.30 10.86
N LYS A 106 -4.92 13.19 11.55
CA LYS A 106 -5.02 12.30 12.72
C LYS A 106 -4.61 10.87 12.35
N THR A 107 -5.19 10.31 11.28
CA THR A 107 -4.99 8.89 10.94
C THR A 107 -3.70 8.53 10.21
N ASN A 108 -3.19 9.38 9.32
CA ASN A 108 -2.01 9.06 8.53
C ASN A 108 -0.72 9.68 9.11
N VAL A 109 -0.84 10.65 10.02
CA VAL A 109 0.32 11.38 10.56
C VAL A 109 0.49 11.09 12.04
N ILE A 110 -0.47 11.53 12.86
CA ILE A 110 -0.39 11.41 14.33
C ILE A 110 -0.41 9.93 14.74
N ASP A 111 -1.27 9.14 14.12
CA ASP A 111 -1.42 7.73 14.48
C ASP A 111 -0.25 6.86 14.03
N THR A 112 0.42 7.22 12.95
CA THR A 112 1.68 6.58 12.58
C THR A 112 2.74 6.88 13.63
N ASP A 113 2.89 8.14 14.06
CA ASP A 113 3.79 8.51 15.15
C ASP A 113 3.50 7.71 16.42
N ASN A 114 2.23 7.60 16.81
CA ASN A 114 1.78 6.78 17.94
C ASN A 114 2.12 5.29 17.77
N THR A 115 1.94 4.75 16.57
CA THR A 115 2.21 3.34 16.26
C THR A 115 3.71 3.05 16.35
N LEU A 116 4.54 3.95 15.83
CA LEU A 116 6.00 3.84 15.90
C LEU A 116 6.50 3.96 17.34
N ASP A 117 6.00 4.93 18.11
CA ASP A 117 6.30 5.05 19.55
C ASP A 117 5.98 3.74 20.29
N ALA A 118 4.75 3.24 20.11
CA ALA A 118 4.31 2.01 20.78
C ALA A 118 5.16 0.79 20.37
N ALA A 119 5.57 0.72 19.10
CA ALA A 119 6.41 -0.36 18.59
C ALA A 119 7.83 -0.31 19.18
N ILE A 120 8.43 0.88 19.22
CA ILE A 120 9.74 1.11 19.84
C ILE A 120 9.70 0.77 21.33
N ASP A 121 8.71 1.29 22.06
CA ASP A 121 8.53 1.03 23.51
C ASP A 121 8.35 -0.46 23.82
N ALA A 122 7.69 -1.19 22.92
CA ALA A 122 7.46 -2.64 23.06
C ALA A 122 8.66 -3.50 22.60
N GLY A 123 9.72 -2.90 22.06
CA GLY A 123 10.88 -3.63 21.53
C GLY A 123 10.58 -4.43 20.26
N VAL A 124 9.62 -3.98 19.45
CA VAL A 124 9.32 -4.57 18.13
C VAL A 124 10.59 -4.56 17.28
N LYS A 125 10.85 -5.63 16.55
CA LYS A 125 12.08 -5.77 15.74
C LYS A 125 12.00 -5.05 14.41
N CYS A 126 10.83 -5.04 13.79
CA CYS A 126 10.63 -4.47 12.46
C CYS A 126 9.23 -3.89 12.31
N VAL A 127 9.14 -2.65 11.84
CA VAL A 127 7.91 -1.98 11.43
C VAL A 127 8.00 -1.61 9.95
N ILE A 128 7.00 -2.01 9.16
CA ILE A 128 6.86 -1.60 7.76
C ILE A 128 5.64 -0.70 7.64
N CYS A 129 5.85 0.58 7.31
CA CYS A 129 4.81 1.56 7.02
C CYS A 129 4.41 1.50 5.54
N LEU A 130 3.12 1.46 5.25
CA LEU A 130 2.62 1.38 3.88
C LEU A 130 2.22 2.76 3.36
N SER A 131 2.95 3.26 2.38
CA SER A 131 2.71 4.51 1.67
C SER A 131 2.18 4.26 0.23
N THR A 132 2.13 5.30 -0.58
CA THR A 132 1.52 5.33 -1.92
C THR A 132 2.30 6.24 -2.85
N ASP A 133 2.28 5.95 -4.17
CA ASP A 133 2.79 6.85 -5.21
C ASP A 133 2.31 8.31 -5.08
N LYS A 134 1.12 8.53 -4.52
CA LYS A 134 0.58 9.90 -4.31
C LYS A 134 1.34 10.71 -3.28
N ALA A 135 2.22 10.08 -2.50
CA ALA A 135 3.14 10.76 -1.58
C ALA A 135 4.33 11.40 -2.31
N ALA A 136 4.67 10.96 -3.53
CA ALA A 136 5.69 11.61 -4.34
C ALA A 136 5.07 12.78 -5.13
N TYR A 137 5.60 13.99 -4.95
CA TYR A 137 5.03 15.23 -5.49
C TYR A 137 3.51 15.35 -5.23
N PRO A 138 3.06 15.29 -3.96
CA PRO A 138 1.65 15.15 -3.63
C PRO A 138 0.87 16.43 -4.00
N ILE A 139 -0.33 16.25 -4.54
CA ILE A 139 -1.24 17.36 -4.91
C ILE A 139 -2.57 17.34 -4.16
N ASN A 140 -2.83 16.27 -3.40
CA ASN A 140 -4.07 16.09 -2.64
C ASN A 140 -3.78 15.77 -1.18
N ALA A 141 -4.71 16.06 -0.28
CA ALA A 141 -4.55 15.91 1.16
C ALA A 141 -4.17 14.47 1.58
N MET A 142 -4.70 13.46 0.89
CA MET A 142 -4.34 12.05 1.14
C MET A 142 -2.86 11.80 0.87
N GLY A 143 -2.37 12.18 -0.32
CA GLY A 143 -0.96 12.07 -0.70
C GLY A 143 -0.04 12.90 0.19
N ILE A 144 -0.45 14.14 0.54
CA ILE A 144 0.32 15.02 1.43
C ILE A 144 0.49 14.35 2.80
N THR A 145 -0.58 13.84 3.40
CA THR A 145 -0.50 13.19 4.71
C THR A 145 0.34 11.92 4.70
N LYS A 146 0.31 11.14 3.60
CA LYS A 146 1.21 10.00 3.39
C LYS A 146 2.67 10.39 3.15
N ALA A 147 2.93 11.53 2.50
CA ALA A 147 4.29 12.06 2.39
C ALA A 147 4.83 12.47 3.77
N ILE A 148 3.99 13.04 4.63
CA ILE A 148 4.38 13.36 6.01
C ILE A 148 4.61 12.07 6.81
N GLU A 149 3.78 11.04 6.63
CA GLU A 149 3.99 9.71 7.23
C GLU A 149 5.40 9.17 6.95
N GLU A 150 5.84 9.20 5.69
CA GLU A 150 7.18 8.77 5.30
C GLU A 150 8.27 9.58 5.99
N LYS A 151 8.10 10.91 6.09
CA LYS A 151 9.06 11.77 6.81
C LYS A 151 9.10 11.42 8.31
N ILE A 152 7.97 11.10 8.92
CA ILE A 152 7.90 10.65 10.32
C ILE A 152 8.63 9.32 10.50
N ALA A 153 8.36 8.33 9.64
CA ALA A 153 9.00 7.02 9.71
C ALA A 153 10.53 7.12 9.55
N VAL A 154 11.00 7.90 8.57
CA VAL A 154 12.43 8.19 8.35
C VAL A 154 13.03 8.98 9.53
N ALA A 155 12.27 9.88 10.16
CA ALA A 155 12.78 10.62 11.32
C ALA A 155 12.88 9.73 12.56
N LYS A 156 11.87 8.89 12.81
CA LYS A 156 11.83 7.94 13.94
C LYS A 156 12.87 6.85 13.82
N SER A 157 13.20 6.40 12.61
CA SER A 157 14.26 5.39 12.40
C SER A 157 15.60 5.83 13.00
N ARG A 158 15.91 7.13 13.01
CA ARG A 158 17.14 7.67 13.61
C ARG A 158 17.18 7.53 15.13
N LEU A 159 16.04 7.37 15.78
CA LEU A 159 15.87 7.30 17.24
C LEU A 159 15.28 5.95 17.70
N SER A 160 15.12 4.98 16.80
CA SER A 160 14.36 3.74 17.06
C SER A 160 15.16 2.63 17.76
N GLY A 161 16.45 2.87 18.02
CA GLY A 161 17.34 1.90 18.65
C GLY A 161 17.41 0.60 17.84
N ASN A 162 16.94 -0.51 18.43
CA ASN A 162 16.94 -1.83 17.81
C ASN A 162 15.71 -2.10 16.92
N THR A 163 14.71 -1.22 16.92
CA THR A 163 13.52 -1.34 16.08
C THR A 163 13.82 -0.84 14.68
N LYS A 164 13.87 -1.74 13.70
CA LYS A 164 13.97 -1.35 12.29
C LYS A 164 12.64 -0.75 11.81
N ILE A 165 12.67 0.40 11.17
CA ILE A 165 11.51 1.06 10.57
C ILE A 165 11.80 1.27 9.08
N CYS A 166 10.95 0.72 8.21
CA CYS A 166 11.02 0.97 6.77
C CYS A 166 9.66 1.47 6.27
N CYS A 167 9.66 2.11 5.10
CA CYS A 167 8.47 2.42 4.34
C CYS A 167 8.43 1.60 3.05
N THR A 168 7.25 1.21 2.60
CA THR A 168 7.01 0.75 1.25
C THR A 168 6.14 1.76 0.51
N ARG A 169 6.49 2.06 -0.75
CA ARG A 169 5.68 2.92 -1.61
C ARG A 169 5.35 2.18 -2.89
N TYR A 170 4.06 2.09 -3.19
CA TYR A 170 3.56 1.39 -4.36
C TYR A 170 2.40 2.17 -5.01
N GLY A 171 2.10 1.81 -6.26
CA GLY A 171 1.03 2.43 -7.03
C GLY A 171 -0.36 1.91 -6.68
N ASN A 172 -1.32 2.19 -7.54
CA ASN A 172 -2.68 1.68 -7.37
C ASN A 172 -2.70 0.14 -7.37
N VAL A 173 -3.20 -0.44 -6.28
CA VAL A 173 -3.52 -1.87 -6.23
C VAL A 173 -4.85 -2.12 -6.94
N MET A 174 -4.80 -2.92 -8.01
CA MET A 174 -5.95 -3.29 -8.81
C MET A 174 -7.00 -4.01 -7.96
N CYS A 175 -8.28 -3.75 -8.24
CA CYS A 175 -9.42 -4.36 -7.54
C CYS A 175 -9.48 -4.08 -6.03
N SER A 176 -8.70 -3.13 -5.51
CA SER A 176 -8.84 -2.72 -4.11
C SER A 176 -10.19 -2.02 -3.87
N ARG A 177 -10.71 -2.12 -2.65
CA ARG A 177 -12.01 -1.52 -2.29
C ARG A 177 -12.06 -0.02 -2.62
N GLY A 178 -13.08 0.37 -3.38
CA GLY A 178 -13.32 1.75 -3.83
C GLY A 178 -12.44 2.20 -5.00
N SER A 179 -11.73 1.27 -5.65
CA SER A 179 -10.97 1.57 -6.86
C SER A 179 -11.84 1.54 -8.12
N VAL A 180 -11.24 1.93 -9.25
CA VAL A 180 -11.97 2.17 -10.49
C VAL A 180 -12.44 0.88 -11.20
N ILE A 181 -11.67 -0.21 -11.12
CA ILE A 181 -12.03 -1.48 -11.78
C ILE A 181 -13.34 -2.06 -11.23
N PRO A 182 -13.55 -2.20 -9.90
CA PRO A 182 -14.84 -2.63 -9.36
C PRO A 182 -16.01 -1.70 -9.72
N LEU A 183 -15.77 -0.39 -9.77
CA LEU A 183 -16.78 0.59 -10.19
C LEU A 183 -17.22 0.33 -11.65
N TRP A 184 -16.26 0.10 -12.55
CA TRP A 184 -16.53 -0.18 -13.95
C TRP A 184 -17.26 -1.50 -14.17
N ILE A 185 -16.88 -2.55 -13.43
CA ILE A 185 -17.60 -3.83 -13.45
C ILE A 185 -19.06 -3.65 -13.01
N ASP A 186 -19.31 -2.89 -11.94
CA ASP A 186 -20.66 -2.57 -11.47
C ASP A 186 -21.46 -1.74 -12.49
N GLN A 187 -20.83 -0.76 -13.15
CA GLN A 187 -21.43 0.03 -14.23
C GLN A 187 -21.86 -0.87 -15.39
N ILE A 188 -20.97 -1.74 -15.90
CA ILE A 188 -21.27 -2.69 -16.98
C ILE A 188 -22.45 -3.58 -16.60
N ARG A 189 -22.42 -4.18 -15.40
CA ARG A 189 -23.48 -5.11 -14.95
C ARG A 189 -24.85 -4.44 -14.80
N LYS A 190 -24.87 -3.14 -14.51
CA LYS A 190 -26.09 -2.33 -14.47
C LYS A 190 -26.55 -1.84 -15.84
N GLY A 191 -25.84 -2.21 -16.92
CA GLY A 191 -26.11 -1.73 -18.27
C GLY A 191 -25.76 -0.25 -18.46
N ASN A 192 -24.94 0.32 -17.58
CA ASN A 192 -24.49 1.71 -17.67
C ASN A 192 -23.17 1.82 -18.43
N PRO A 193 -22.96 2.90 -19.19
CA PRO A 193 -21.65 3.24 -19.74
C PRO A 193 -20.58 3.36 -18.65
N ILE A 194 -19.37 2.87 -18.93
CA ILE A 194 -18.22 3.12 -18.08
C ILE A 194 -17.86 4.61 -18.10
N THR A 195 -17.62 5.19 -16.93
CA THR A 195 -17.11 6.55 -16.80
C THR A 195 -15.59 6.56 -16.64
N LEU A 196 -14.92 7.23 -17.57
CA LEU A 196 -13.47 7.37 -17.62
C LEU A 196 -13.09 8.85 -17.50
N THR A 197 -12.02 9.19 -16.76
CA THR A 197 -11.62 10.59 -16.55
C THR A 197 -10.92 11.18 -17.78
N GLU A 198 -9.60 11.06 -17.86
CA GLU A 198 -8.78 11.50 -18.98
C GLU A 198 -8.07 10.29 -19.61
N PRO A 199 -8.34 9.96 -20.89
CA PRO A 199 -7.84 8.75 -21.55
C PRO A 199 -6.33 8.58 -21.48
N LYS A 200 -5.58 9.69 -21.56
CA LYS A 200 -4.11 9.67 -21.60
C LYS A 200 -3.46 9.53 -20.22
N MET A 201 -4.23 9.59 -19.13
CA MET A 201 -3.68 9.36 -17.80
C MET A 201 -3.02 7.99 -17.72
N THR A 202 -1.85 7.89 -17.08
CA THR A 202 -1.20 6.62 -16.81
C THR A 202 -1.20 6.31 -15.32
N ARG A 203 -1.32 5.02 -14.98
CA ARG A 203 -1.17 4.53 -13.61
C ARG A 203 -0.31 3.29 -13.61
N PHE A 204 0.54 3.17 -12.59
CA PHE A 204 1.14 1.89 -12.26
C PHE A 204 0.04 0.87 -11.93
N ILE A 205 0.22 -0.35 -12.40
CA ILE A 205 -0.72 -1.46 -12.16
C ILE A 205 -0.02 -2.57 -11.40
N MET A 206 -0.57 -2.86 -10.23
CA MET A 206 -0.01 -3.81 -9.29
C MET A 206 -1.14 -4.67 -8.69
N SER A 207 -0.89 -5.96 -8.50
CA SER A 207 -1.78 -6.85 -7.75
C SER A 207 -1.59 -6.65 -6.24
N LEU A 208 -2.55 -7.15 -5.47
CA LEU A 208 -2.42 -7.10 -4.01
C LEU A 208 -1.31 -8.03 -3.49
N GLU A 209 -1.05 -9.13 -4.22
CA GLU A 209 0.06 -10.05 -3.91
C GLU A 209 1.41 -9.39 -4.16
N GLU A 210 1.56 -8.65 -5.26
CA GLU A 210 2.77 -7.87 -5.56
C GLU A 210 3.03 -6.81 -4.45
N ALA A 211 1.99 -6.18 -3.93
CA ALA A 211 2.12 -5.26 -2.79
C ALA A 211 2.58 -5.96 -1.49
N VAL A 212 2.15 -7.21 -1.26
CA VAL A 212 2.64 -8.04 -0.15
C VAL A 212 4.09 -8.45 -0.37
N ASP A 213 4.48 -8.79 -1.60
CA ASP A 213 5.87 -9.10 -1.96
C ASP A 213 6.80 -7.91 -1.70
N LEU A 214 6.35 -6.69 -1.99
CA LEU A 214 7.11 -5.48 -1.65
C LEU A 214 7.30 -5.32 -0.13
N VAL A 215 6.28 -5.62 0.68
CA VAL A 215 6.38 -5.56 2.14
C VAL A 215 7.32 -6.64 2.68
N LEU A 216 7.28 -7.85 2.12
CA LEU A 216 8.24 -8.91 2.44
C LEU A 216 9.66 -8.54 2.04
N PHE A 217 9.85 -7.95 0.85
CA PHE A 217 11.14 -7.47 0.39
C PHE A 217 11.71 -6.40 1.33
N ALA A 218 10.88 -5.44 1.76
CA ALA A 218 11.27 -4.43 2.76
C ALA A 218 11.62 -5.05 4.12
N PHE A 219 10.86 -6.06 4.54
CA PHE A 219 11.13 -6.79 5.77
C PHE A 219 12.49 -7.50 5.73
N GLU A 220 12.83 -8.17 4.62
CA GLU A 220 14.05 -8.97 4.47
C GLU A 220 15.30 -8.13 4.13
N HIS A 221 15.16 -7.17 3.23
CA HIS A 221 16.29 -6.47 2.61
C HIS A 221 16.38 -4.97 2.97
N GLY A 222 15.30 -4.39 3.48
CA GLY A 222 15.28 -2.99 3.90
C GLY A 222 16.18 -2.75 5.11
N GLN A 223 16.87 -1.62 5.09
CA GLN A 223 17.62 -1.06 6.21
C GLN A 223 16.79 0.00 6.94
N ASN A 224 17.21 0.35 8.15
CA ASN A 224 16.47 1.29 8.99
C ASN A 224 16.37 2.68 8.33
N GLY A 225 15.15 3.16 8.12
CA GLY A 225 14.82 4.41 7.44
C GLY A 225 14.55 4.28 5.94
N ASP A 226 14.75 3.12 5.33
CA ASP A 226 14.60 3.00 3.88
C ASP A 226 13.15 3.18 3.40
N ILE A 227 13.01 3.79 2.22
CA ILE A 227 11.79 3.70 1.41
C ILE A 227 12.04 2.70 0.29
N LEU A 228 11.20 1.67 0.20
CA LEU A 228 11.31 0.63 -0.81
C LEU A 228 10.16 0.71 -1.81
N VAL A 229 10.50 0.57 -3.08
CA VAL A 229 9.57 0.69 -4.21
C VAL A 229 9.73 -0.53 -5.10
N GLN A 230 8.61 -1.12 -5.54
CA GLN A 230 8.63 -2.15 -6.56
C GLN A 230 8.55 -1.51 -7.96
N LYS A 231 9.40 -1.96 -8.88
CA LYS A 231 9.28 -1.59 -10.30
C LYS A 231 8.01 -2.22 -10.85
N ALA A 232 7.07 -1.39 -11.28
CA ALA A 232 5.80 -1.84 -11.83
C ALA A 232 5.63 -1.32 -13.26
N PRO A 233 4.96 -2.10 -14.14
CA PRO A 233 4.50 -1.55 -15.40
C PRO A 233 3.32 -0.59 -15.16
N ALA A 234 3.00 0.17 -16.20
CA ALA A 234 1.85 1.06 -16.21
C ALA A 234 0.96 0.78 -17.43
N CYS A 235 -0.24 1.34 -17.41
CA CYS A 235 -1.09 1.43 -18.60
C CYS A 235 -1.82 2.76 -18.60
N THR A 236 -2.40 3.14 -19.75
CA THR A 236 -3.31 4.28 -19.78
C THR A 236 -4.64 3.89 -19.15
N ILE A 237 -5.37 4.86 -18.58
CA ILE A 237 -6.73 4.63 -18.07
C ILE A 237 -7.65 4.15 -19.21
N GLN A 238 -7.44 4.62 -20.44
CA GLN A 238 -8.18 4.12 -21.63
C GLN A 238 -7.94 2.62 -21.83
N THR A 239 -6.68 2.19 -21.89
CA THR A 239 -6.31 0.78 -22.04
C THR A 239 -6.89 -0.07 -20.91
N GLN A 240 -6.88 0.44 -19.68
CA GLN A 240 -7.45 -0.25 -18.53
C GLN A 240 -8.98 -0.41 -18.63
N ALA A 241 -9.70 0.65 -19.05
CA ALA A 241 -11.14 0.60 -19.23
C ALA A 241 -11.54 -0.35 -20.36
N GLU A 242 -10.83 -0.31 -21.50
CA GLU A 242 -11.04 -1.23 -22.62
C GLU A 242 -10.80 -2.68 -22.22
N ALA A 243 -9.77 -2.96 -21.42
CA ALA A 243 -9.51 -4.30 -20.90
C ALA A 243 -10.67 -4.81 -20.02
N VAL A 244 -11.23 -3.95 -19.16
CA VAL A 244 -12.41 -4.30 -18.34
C VAL A 244 -13.65 -4.51 -19.21
N CYS A 245 -13.86 -3.67 -20.23
CA CYS A 245 -14.93 -3.86 -21.21
C CYS A 245 -14.84 -5.24 -21.88
N GLU A 246 -13.67 -5.64 -22.38
CA GLU A 246 -13.50 -6.95 -23.01
C GLU A 246 -13.75 -8.12 -22.07
N LEU A 247 -13.34 -8.00 -20.80
CA LEU A 247 -13.51 -9.07 -19.82
C LEU A 247 -14.96 -9.25 -19.38
N PHE A 248 -15.73 -8.17 -19.28
CA PHE A 248 -17.08 -8.19 -18.68
C PHE A 248 -18.22 -7.90 -19.66
N GLY A 249 -17.92 -7.77 -20.96
CA GLY A 249 -18.93 -7.52 -22.00
C GLY A 249 -19.41 -6.07 -22.07
N GLY A 250 -18.58 -5.11 -21.64
CA GLY A 250 -18.82 -3.68 -21.85
C GLY A 250 -18.54 -3.25 -23.29
N LYS A 251 -19.25 -2.22 -23.77
CA LYS A 251 -19.06 -1.64 -25.11
C LYS A 251 -18.03 -0.51 -25.05
N LYS A 252 -16.91 -0.66 -25.77
CA LYS A 252 -15.81 0.31 -25.76
C LYS A 252 -16.23 1.67 -26.31
N GLU A 253 -17.08 1.65 -27.34
CA GLU A 253 -17.65 2.82 -28.00
C GLU A 253 -18.59 3.64 -27.10
N GLU A 254 -19.10 3.06 -26.02
CA GLU A 254 -19.95 3.75 -25.05
C GLU A 254 -19.15 4.36 -23.88
N ILE A 255 -17.83 4.15 -23.79
CA ILE A 255 -17.01 4.73 -22.71
C ILE A 255 -17.16 6.25 -22.69
N LYS A 256 -17.63 6.78 -21.55
CA LYS A 256 -17.91 8.20 -21.38
C LYS A 256 -16.74 8.89 -20.70
N VAL A 257 -16.07 9.78 -21.43
CA VAL A 257 -15.03 10.68 -20.91
C VAL A 257 -15.68 11.78 -20.09
N ILE A 258 -15.38 11.84 -18.79
CA ILE A 258 -15.94 12.83 -17.85
C ILE A 258 -14.95 13.95 -17.50
N GLY A 259 -13.72 13.88 -17.99
CA GLY A 259 -12.66 14.83 -17.71
C GLY A 259 -11.89 14.54 -16.41
N ILE A 260 -10.81 15.29 -16.21
CA ILE A 260 -9.94 15.20 -15.03
C ILE A 260 -10.73 15.62 -13.79
N ARG A 261 -10.77 14.76 -12.75
CA ARG A 261 -11.35 15.12 -11.46
C ARG A 261 -10.33 15.90 -10.63
N HIS A 262 -10.83 16.67 -9.68
CA HIS A 262 -10.00 17.39 -8.71
C HIS A 262 -9.07 16.43 -7.94
N GLY A 263 -7.82 16.83 -7.75
CA GLY A 263 -6.83 16.07 -6.98
C GLY A 263 -6.18 14.90 -7.72
N GLU A 264 -6.35 14.79 -9.05
CA GLU A 264 -5.73 13.76 -9.88
C GLU A 264 -4.58 14.30 -10.72
N LYS A 265 -3.54 13.48 -10.93
CA LYS A 265 -2.42 13.78 -11.83
C LYS A 265 -2.58 13.07 -13.18
N MET A 266 -1.88 13.57 -14.20
CA MET A 266 -1.76 12.88 -15.48
C MET A 266 -1.04 11.53 -15.35
N TYR A 267 0.05 11.51 -14.58
CA TYR A 267 0.81 10.32 -14.26
C TYR A 267 1.17 10.33 -12.77
N GLU A 268 1.49 9.17 -12.22
CA GLU A 268 1.94 9.05 -10.83
C GLU A 268 3.46 8.82 -10.79
N THR A 269 4.09 9.35 -9.74
CA THR A 269 5.54 9.23 -9.52
C THR A 269 5.77 8.21 -8.41
N LEU A 270 6.69 7.28 -8.59
CA LEU A 270 7.14 6.37 -7.52
C LEU A 270 8.44 6.85 -6.87
N LEU A 271 9.35 7.44 -7.65
CA LEU A 271 10.59 8.06 -7.16
C LEU A 271 10.71 9.48 -7.70
N THR A 272 10.82 10.45 -6.80
CA THR A 272 11.13 11.85 -7.12
C THR A 272 12.56 12.00 -7.63
N LYS A 273 12.88 13.20 -8.16
CA LYS A 273 14.25 13.50 -8.62
C LYS A 273 15.33 13.32 -7.56
N GLU A 274 15.05 13.76 -6.34
CA GLU A 274 15.98 13.60 -5.22
C GLU A 274 16.15 12.12 -4.83
N GLU A 275 15.05 11.37 -4.81
CA GLU A 275 15.09 9.95 -4.46
C GLU A 275 15.84 9.13 -5.50
N CYS A 276 15.62 9.40 -6.79
CA CYS A 276 16.37 8.75 -7.87
C CYS A 276 17.88 8.99 -7.79
N ALA A 277 18.32 10.17 -7.30
CA ALA A 277 19.74 10.49 -7.15
C ALA A 277 20.47 9.59 -6.14
N LYS A 278 19.75 9.01 -5.18
CA LYS A 278 20.31 8.12 -4.15
C LYS A 278 19.73 6.71 -4.18
N ALA A 279 18.81 6.41 -5.08
CA ALA A 279 18.16 5.11 -5.16
C ALA A 279 19.15 4.03 -5.60
N GLU A 280 19.11 2.90 -4.93
CA GLU A 280 19.84 1.69 -5.29
C GLU A 280 18.92 0.75 -6.07
N ASP A 281 19.38 0.28 -7.22
CA ASP A 281 18.69 -0.72 -8.02
C ASP A 281 18.93 -2.12 -7.44
N MET A 282 17.86 -2.76 -6.98
CA MET A 282 17.87 -4.10 -6.39
C MET A 282 17.15 -5.11 -7.29
N GLY A 283 17.23 -4.94 -8.62
CA GLY A 283 16.60 -5.82 -9.60
C GLY A 283 15.15 -5.41 -9.88
N ASN A 284 14.19 -6.06 -9.23
CA ASN A 284 12.76 -5.72 -9.38
C ASN A 284 12.31 -4.58 -8.45
N PHE A 285 13.22 -4.08 -7.61
CA PHE A 285 12.94 -3.09 -6.59
C PHE A 285 13.95 -1.94 -6.65
N TYR A 286 13.54 -0.78 -6.15
CA TYR A 286 14.43 0.31 -5.77
C TYR A 286 14.42 0.48 -4.26
N ARG A 287 15.59 0.76 -3.71
CA ARG A 287 15.77 1.14 -2.30
C ARG A 287 16.25 2.58 -2.24
N VAL A 288 15.50 3.44 -1.58
CA VAL A 288 15.89 4.82 -1.30
C VAL A 288 16.40 4.86 0.14
N PRO A 289 17.73 4.92 0.35
CA PRO A 289 18.28 4.96 1.69
C PRO A 289 17.90 6.28 2.38
N ALA A 290 17.60 6.18 3.68
CA ALA A 290 17.49 7.37 4.50
C ALA A 290 18.84 8.08 4.60
N ASP A 291 18.80 9.42 4.60
CA ASP A 291 19.96 10.18 5.05
C ASP A 291 20.04 10.08 6.58
N ASN A 292 20.80 9.10 7.05
CA ASN A 292 20.91 8.70 8.45
C ASN A 292 22.08 9.38 9.19
N ARG A 293 22.59 10.51 8.69
CA ARG A 293 23.74 11.20 9.30
C ARG A 293 23.30 12.18 10.40
N ASP A 294 23.65 11.87 11.65
CA ASP A 294 23.79 12.70 12.88
C ASP A 294 23.03 14.03 13.04
N LEU A 295 21.85 14.20 12.45
CA LEU A 295 21.09 15.46 12.45
C LEU A 295 21.92 16.67 11.95
N ASN A 296 22.93 16.44 11.10
CA ASN A 296 23.79 17.51 10.59
C ASN A 296 23.06 18.31 9.48
N TYR A 297 22.83 19.60 9.74
CA TYR A 297 22.11 20.50 8.87
C TYR A 297 22.91 20.95 7.63
N ASP A 298 24.23 20.81 7.60
CA ASP A 298 25.08 21.45 6.57
C ASP A 298 24.78 20.99 5.13
N LYS A 299 24.27 19.77 4.89
CA LYS A 299 23.86 19.32 3.54
C LYS A 299 22.58 19.98 3.01
N TYR A 300 21.75 20.57 3.88
CA TYR A 300 20.63 21.40 3.43
C TYR A 300 21.07 22.81 3.01
N PHE A 301 22.30 23.22 3.36
CA PHE A 301 22.75 24.61 3.21
C PHE A 301 24.10 24.80 2.47
N LYS A 302 25.02 23.82 2.48
CA LYS A 302 26.44 23.99 2.08
C LYS A 302 27.03 22.88 1.19
N GLU A 303 26.51 21.65 1.21
CA GLU A 303 27.07 20.52 0.44
C GLU A 303 26.06 19.93 -0.56
N GLY A 304 26.40 19.92 -1.86
CA GLY A 304 25.63 19.23 -2.92
C GLY A 304 26.27 17.92 -3.37
N ASP A 305 25.49 17.03 -3.99
CA ASP A 305 26.01 15.82 -4.65
C ASP A 305 26.24 16.06 -6.15
N THR A 306 27.45 15.79 -6.64
CA THR A 306 27.84 15.99 -8.04
C THR A 306 27.64 14.76 -8.91
N LYS A 307 27.25 13.61 -8.34
CA LYS A 307 26.97 12.40 -9.13
C LYS A 307 25.58 12.50 -9.75
N ARG A 308 25.51 12.48 -11.09
CA ARG A 308 24.22 12.44 -11.80
C ARG A 308 23.58 11.06 -11.66
N ALA A 309 22.33 11.05 -11.22
CA ALA A 309 21.46 9.88 -11.25
C ALA A 309 21.34 9.32 -12.67
N THR A 310 21.27 8.00 -12.84
CA THR A 310 21.00 7.36 -14.14
C THR A 310 19.55 7.51 -14.59
N ILE A 311 18.64 7.77 -13.65
CA ILE A 311 17.22 8.03 -13.87
C ILE A 311 16.90 9.37 -13.21
N GLU A 312 16.24 10.29 -13.92
CA GLU A 312 15.86 11.58 -13.33
C GLU A 312 14.61 11.47 -12.45
N GLU A 313 13.61 10.69 -12.85
CA GLU A 313 12.38 10.43 -12.09
C GLU A 313 11.88 9.04 -12.49
N PHE A 314 11.23 8.30 -11.60
CA PHE A 314 10.53 7.06 -11.96
C PHE A 314 9.02 7.24 -11.82
N ASN A 315 8.31 7.26 -12.96
CA ASN A 315 6.89 7.58 -13.03
C ASN A 315 6.13 6.66 -14.01
N SER A 316 4.81 6.71 -13.99
CA SER A 316 3.97 5.81 -14.80
C SER A 316 4.01 6.11 -16.31
N ASP A 317 4.57 7.24 -16.72
CA ASP A 317 4.74 7.62 -18.13
C ASP A 317 6.06 7.12 -18.73
N ASN A 318 7.10 6.93 -17.92
CA ASN A 318 8.43 6.52 -18.36
C ASN A 318 8.79 5.06 -18.05
N THR A 319 7.93 4.34 -17.34
CA THR A 319 8.04 2.87 -17.16
C THR A 319 7.57 2.09 -18.39
N ARG A 320 7.70 0.76 -18.34
CA ARG A 320 7.12 -0.15 -19.34
C ARG A 320 5.58 0.02 -19.37
N ARG A 321 5.04 0.48 -20.50
CA ARG A 321 3.60 0.60 -20.74
C ARG A 321 3.04 -0.68 -21.35
N LEU A 322 2.11 -1.32 -20.65
CA LEU A 322 1.40 -2.50 -21.14
C LEU A 322 0.46 -2.10 -22.27
N ASN A 323 0.38 -2.95 -23.29
CA ASN A 323 -0.68 -2.88 -24.30
C ASN A 323 -2.01 -3.44 -23.75
N LEU A 324 -3.06 -3.44 -24.57
CA LEU A 324 -4.38 -3.92 -24.19
C LEU A 324 -4.39 -5.40 -23.78
N GLU A 325 -3.77 -6.28 -24.56
CA GLU A 325 -3.73 -7.72 -24.27
C GLU A 325 -2.97 -8.03 -22.99
N GLU A 326 -1.84 -7.36 -22.77
CA GLU A 326 -1.05 -7.51 -21.55
C GLU A 326 -1.78 -6.98 -20.32
N THR A 327 -2.47 -5.84 -20.46
CA THR A 327 -3.29 -5.26 -19.39
C THR A 327 -4.45 -6.18 -19.04
N LYS A 328 -5.14 -6.71 -20.05
CA LYS A 328 -6.23 -7.68 -19.91
C LYS A 328 -5.76 -8.95 -19.21
N ALA A 329 -4.64 -9.53 -19.65
CA ALA A 329 -4.05 -10.71 -19.03
C ALA A 329 -3.70 -10.47 -17.54
N LYS A 330 -3.10 -9.31 -17.23
CA LYS A 330 -2.73 -8.94 -15.86
C LYS A 330 -3.96 -8.67 -14.96
N ILE A 331 -5.07 -8.16 -15.51
CA ILE A 331 -6.33 -8.02 -14.76
C ILE A 331 -6.98 -9.40 -14.55
N ALA A 332 -7.05 -10.22 -15.60
CA ALA A 332 -7.67 -11.55 -15.57
C ALA A 332 -6.97 -12.53 -14.61
N SER A 333 -5.69 -12.33 -14.30
CA SER A 333 -4.96 -13.15 -13.35
C SER A 333 -5.31 -12.90 -11.89
N LEU A 334 -6.07 -11.84 -11.58
CA LEU A 334 -6.42 -11.48 -10.20
C LEU A 334 -7.56 -12.37 -9.69
N THR A 335 -7.42 -12.95 -8.50
CA THR A 335 -8.47 -13.76 -7.85
C THR A 335 -9.80 -13.04 -7.78
N TYR A 336 -9.78 -11.73 -7.49
CA TYR A 336 -11.00 -10.90 -7.49
C TYR A 336 -11.74 -10.97 -8.82
N ILE A 337 -11.01 -10.82 -9.93
CA ILE A 337 -11.57 -10.82 -11.28
C ILE A 337 -12.06 -12.22 -11.67
N GLN A 338 -11.31 -13.27 -11.33
CA GLN A 338 -11.72 -14.65 -11.55
C GLN A 338 -13.03 -14.97 -10.83
N ASN A 339 -13.18 -14.53 -9.58
CA ASN A 339 -14.42 -14.66 -8.83
C ASN A 339 -15.57 -13.88 -9.48
N GLU A 340 -15.34 -12.63 -9.89
CA GLU A 340 -16.36 -11.81 -10.57
C GLU A 340 -16.82 -12.44 -11.90
N LEU A 341 -15.91 -13.07 -12.65
CA LEU A 341 -16.23 -13.78 -13.90
C LEU A 341 -16.98 -15.09 -13.63
N ALA A 342 -16.69 -15.77 -12.53
CA ALA A 342 -17.35 -17.01 -12.12
C ALA A 342 -18.66 -16.80 -11.35
N GLY A 343 -19.05 -15.55 -11.05
CA GLY A 343 -20.22 -15.25 -10.22
C GLY A 343 -20.04 -15.62 -8.74
N ILE A 344 -18.80 -15.75 -8.28
CA ILE A 344 -18.45 -16.05 -6.89
C ILE A 344 -18.32 -14.74 -6.12
N PRO A 345 -18.96 -14.59 -4.94
CA PRO A 345 -18.82 -13.38 -4.12
C PRO A 345 -17.37 -13.13 -3.69
N ASN A 346 -16.92 -11.89 -3.83
CA ASN A 346 -15.64 -11.45 -3.26
C ASN A 346 -15.81 -11.05 -1.79
N LEU A 347 -15.04 -11.69 -0.92
CA LEU A 347 -14.92 -11.31 0.50
C LEU A 347 -14.06 -10.04 0.59
N VAL A 348 -14.52 -9.04 1.35
CA VAL A 348 -13.95 -7.67 1.40
C VAL A 348 -12.95 -7.50 2.53
#